data_AF-A0A315D8A7-F1
#
_entry.id   AF-A0A315D8A7-F1
#
_cell.length_a   1.000
_cell.length_b   1.000
_cell.length_c   1.000
_cell.angle_alpha   90.00
_cell.angle_beta   90.00
_cell.angle_gamma   90.00
#
_symmetry.space_group_name_H-M   'P 1'
#
loop_
_entity.id
_entity.type
_entity.pdbx_description
1 polymer ?
#
loop_
_entity_poly.entity_id
_entity_poly.type
_entity_poly.pdbx_seq_one_letter_code
_entity_poly.pdbx_strand_id
1 'polypeptide(L)'
;MTFGHDIIYLILNVIILGMTVQAKSLYEGQRDFRPSRALMMTFLAANLSAVTGVLFVWAGSFFLTLTNTLMLASGCCAALTARSWRVPLTPEMVRRSTAFMLCVMVTFEVFRLNGNYVQRVVIYCVFSTMLLSWLLYEVWQAQRQKGNTFQLKFLAFVMLISLSLRMARMTVVLMLEVPPESLFQEGMLPAILRLVSLSMDVLILSSLLGYSIHELAQKNRLIQE
;
A
#
# COMPACT_ATOMS: atom_id res chain seq x y z
N MET A 1 -9.10 -7.49 24.88
CA MET A 1 -8.04 -6.47 25.04
C MET A 1 -7.92 -5.70 23.72
N THR A 2 -8.63 -4.58 23.60
CA THR A 2 -8.77 -3.79 22.36
C THR A 2 -7.58 -2.86 22.09
N PHE A 3 -6.85 -2.43 23.14
CA PHE A 3 -5.77 -1.44 23.02
C PHE A 3 -4.53 -1.88 22.22
N GLY A 4 -4.21 -3.18 22.18
CA GLY A 4 -2.96 -3.65 21.56
C GLY A 4 -2.91 -3.46 20.04
N HIS A 5 -4.03 -3.61 19.36
CA HIS A 5 -4.09 -3.51 17.89
C HIS A 5 -3.99 -2.04 17.43
N ASP A 6 -4.58 -1.11 18.17
CA ASP A 6 -4.61 0.32 17.83
C ASP A 6 -3.23 0.98 17.99
N ILE A 7 -2.47 0.56 19.01
CA ILE A 7 -1.10 1.03 19.24
C ILE A 7 -0.19 0.65 18.05
N ILE A 8 -0.33 -0.57 17.52
CA ILE A 8 0.47 -1.01 16.37
C ILE A 8 0.17 -0.13 15.15
N TYR A 9 -1.10 0.18 14.89
CA TYR A 9 -1.47 1.09 13.79
C TYR A 9 -0.86 2.49 13.95
N LEU A 10 -0.86 3.04 15.17
CA LEU A 10 -0.24 4.33 15.46
C LEU A 10 1.27 4.30 15.26
N ILE A 11 1.95 3.26 15.73
CA ILE A 11 3.40 3.08 15.53
C ILE A 11 3.73 3.00 14.04
N LEU A 12 2.99 2.19 13.28
CA LEU A 12 3.18 2.08 11.83
C LEU A 12 2.94 3.42 11.13
N ASN A 13 1.96 4.21 11.58
CA ASN A 13 1.69 5.54 11.05
C ASN A 13 2.87 6.50 11.29
N VAL A 14 3.43 6.52 12.51
CA VAL A 14 4.62 7.35 12.82
C VAL A 14 5.81 6.97 11.94
N ILE A 15 6.01 5.67 11.68
CA ILE A 15 7.07 5.20 10.77
C ILE A 15 6.81 5.71 9.34
N ILE A 16 5.58 5.59 8.84
CA ILE A 16 5.20 6.09 7.50
C ILE A 16 5.36 7.60 7.41
N LEU A 17 5.03 8.34 8.47
CA LEU A 17 5.22 9.78 8.53
C LEU A 17 6.70 10.16 8.41
N GLY A 18 7.58 9.47 9.13
CA GLY A 18 9.04 9.62 9.00
C GLY A 18 9.52 9.38 7.56
N MET A 19 9.05 8.30 6.93
CA MET A 19 9.33 8.02 5.51
C MET A 19 8.78 9.10 4.57
N THR A 20 7.67 9.73 4.92
CA THR A 20 7.05 10.81 4.11
C THR A 20 7.87 12.07 4.15
N VAL A 21 8.38 12.45 5.33
CA VAL A 21 9.32 13.57 5.49
C VAL A 21 10.59 13.30 4.69
N GLN A 22 11.12 12.07 4.77
CA GLN A 22 12.28 11.67 3.97
C GLN A 22 11.98 11.67 2.47
N ALA A 23 10.79 11.24 2.03
CA ALA A 23 10.41 11.34 0.63
C ALA A 23 10.28 12.80 0.18
N LYS A 24 9.81 13.71 1.06
CA LYS A 24 9.67 15.14 0.77
C LYS A 24 11.01 15.82 0.52
N SER A 25 12.05 15.48 1.28
CA SER A 25 13.37 16.08 1.08
C SER A 25 13.96 15.77 -0.31
N LEU A 26 13.55 14.66 -0.95
CA LEU A 26 13.93 14.34 -2.33
C LEU A 26 13.37 15.33 -3.37
N TYR A 27 12.35 16.12 -3.02
CA TYR A 27 11.75 17.11 -3.92
C TYR A 27 12.29 18.54 -3.71
N GLU A 28 13.10 18.77 -2.66
CA GLU A 28 13.70 20.08 -2.36
C GLU A 28 14.85 20.43 -3.32
N GLY A 29 15.34 19.46 -4.10
CA GLY A 29 16.36 19.65 -5.14
C GLY A 29 15.86 20.23 -6.47
N GLN A 30 16.79 20.35 -7.42
CA GLN A 30 16.55 20.82 -8.79
C GLN A 30 15.45 20.00 -9.50
N ARG A 31 14.66 20.66 -10.37
CA ARG A 31 13.44 20.08 -10.98
C ARG A 31 13.68 18.79 -11.76
N ASP A 32 14.84 18.65 -12.41
CA ASP A 32 15.17 17.51 -13.26
C ASP A 32 15.54 16.24 -12.46
N PHE A 33 15.84 16.41 -11.17
CA PHE A 33 16.27 15.34 -10.26
C PHE A 33 15.19 14.95 -9.26
N ARG A 34 13.92 15.18 -9.59
CA ARG A 34 12.81 14.86 -8.69
C ARG A 34 12.27 13.46 -8.98
N PRO A 35 11.97 12.66 -7.94
CA PRO A 35 11.26 11.41 -8.15
C PRO A 35 9.83 11.68 -8.65
N SER A 36 9.19 10.65 -9.19
CA SER A 36 7.80 10.76 -9.66
C SER A 36 6.87 11.27 -8.56
N ARG A 37 5.92 12.15 -8.90
CA ARG A 37 4.90 12.63 -7.94
C ARG A 37 4.06 11.50 -7.34
N ALA A 38 3.98 10.35 -8.03
CA ALA A 38 3.32 9.16 -7.52
C ALA A 38 3.93 8.65 -6.20
N LEU A 39 5.24 8.81 -6.00
CA LEU A 39 5.93 8.38 -4.77
C LEU A 39 5.40 9.16 -3.56
N MET A 40 5.31 10.49 -3.67
CA MET A 40 4.75 11.33 -2.62
C MET A 40 3.27 10.97 -2.36
N MET A 41 2.48 10.74 -3.41
CA MET A 41 1.08 10.35 -3.27
C MET A 41 0.92 8.99 -2.58
N THR A 42 1.83 8.03 -2.81
CA THR A 42 1.86 6.75 -2.09
C THR A 42 1.94 6.96 -0.58
N PHE A 43 2.89 7.78 -0.14
CA PHE A 43 3.11 8.07 1.28
C PHE A 43 1.97 8.87 1.89
N LEU A 44 1.49 9.90 1.22
CA LEU A 44 0.35 10.69 1.68
C LEU A 44 -0.91 9.83 1.84
N ALA A 45 -1.21 8.97 0.86
CA ALA A 45 -2.34 8.05 0.93
C ALA A 45 -2.18 7.04 2.09
N ALA A 46 -0.98 6.53 2.33
CA ALA A 46 -0.71 5.61 3.44
C ALA A 46 -0.92 6.27 4.82
N ASN A 47 -0.41 7.50 5.03
CA ASN A 47 -0.64 8.23 6.28
C ASN A 47 -2.13 8.54 6.46
N LEU A 48 -2.79 9.03 5.40
CA LEU A 48 -4.21 9.39 5.49
C LEU A 48 -5.07 8.15 5.74
N SER A 49 -4.71 7.00 5.17
CA SER A 49 -5.32 5.70 5.50
C SER A 49 -5.17 5.38 6.99
N ALA A 50 -3.98 5.55 7.56
CA ALA A 50 -3.76 5.25 8.97
C ALA A 50 -4.51 6.22 9.90
N VAL A 51 -4.53 7.52 9.59
CA VAL A 51 -5.31 8.53 10.33
C VAL A 51 -6.80 8.21 10.29
N THR A 52 -7.33 7.93 9.10
CA THR A 52 -8.76 7.56 8.95
C THR A 52 -9.09 6.26 9.67
N GLY A 53 -8.15 5.31 9.72
CA GLY A 53 -8.31 4.04 10.44
C GLY A 53 -8.41 4.22 11.95
N VAL A 54 -7.67 5.17 12.52
CA VAL A 54 -7.81 5.54 13.94
C VAL A 54 -9.12 6.30 14.18
N LEU A 55 -9.48 7.21 13.28
CA LEU A 55 -10.72 7.99 13.38
C LEU A 55 -11.98 7.13 13.29
N PHE A 56 -11.93 5.94 12.67
CA PHE A 56 -13.05 4.99 12.64
C PHE A 56 -13.58 4.65 14.05
N VAL A 57 -12.70 4.54 15.05
CA VAL A 57 -13.09 4.25 16.44
C VAL A 57 -13.97 5.36 17.03
N TRP A 58 -13.81 6.60 16.56
CA TRP A 58 -14.41 7.80 17.15
C TRP A 58 -15.51 8.44 16.29
N ALA A 59 -15.39 8.35 14.97
CA ALA A 59 -16.16 9.14 14.01
C ALA A 59 -17.04 8.28 13.07
N GLY A 60 -17.12 6.98 13.32
CA GLY A 60 -18.11 6.08 12.71
C GLY A 60 -17.65 5.31 11.48
N SER A 61 -18.52 4.42 11.00
CA SER A 61 -18.19 3.38 10.01
C SER A 61 -17.85 3.91 8.61
N PHE A 62 -18.19 5.14 8.27
CA PHE A 62 -17.79 5.79 7.01
C PHE A 62 -16.27 5.83 6.82
N PHE A 63 -15.52 6.04 7.91
CA PHE A 63 -14.06 6.06 7.88
C PHE A 63 -13.45 4.72 7.46
N LEU A 64 -14.17 3.61 7.61
CA LEU A 64 -13.71 2.29 7.19
C LEU A 64 -13.64 2.16 5.65
N THR A 65 -14.60 2.73 4.92
CA THR A 65 -14.54 2.83 3.45
C THR A 65 -13.34 3.65 3.03
N LEU A 66 -13.14 4.80 3.70
CA LEU A 66 -12.06 5.72 3.37
C LEU A 66 -10.69 5.11 3.65
N THR A 67 -10.49 4.45 4.79
CA THR A 67 -9.26 3.73 5.14
C THR A 67 -8.92 2.66 4.11
N ASN A 68 -9.86 1.77 3.78
CA ASN A 68 -9.61 0.71 2.81
C ASN A 68 -9.27 1.27 1.42
N THR A 69 -10.01 2.30 0.99
CA THR A 69 -9.77 2.94 -0.30
C THR A 69 -8.40 3.62 -0.35
N LEU A 70 -8.01 4.35 0.69
CA LEU A 70 -6.73 5.05 0.76
C LEU A 70 -5.55 4.08 0.86
N MET A 71 -5.70 2.97 1.59
CA MET A 71 -4.69 1.92 1.66
C MET A 71 -4.43 1.32 0.27
N LEU A 72 -5.49 1.01 -0.48
CA LEU A 72 -5.35 0.53 -1.84
C LEU A 72 -4.85 1.62 -2.80
N ALA A 73 -5.24 2.88 -2.60
CA ALA A 73 -4.72 4.01 -3.36
C ALA A 73 -3.20 4.14 -3.18
N SER A 74 -2.69 3.90 -1.96
CA SER A 74 -1.25 3.84 -1.70
C SER A 74 -0.58 2.73 -2.54
N GLY A 75 -1.14 1.52 -2.55
CA GLY A 75 -0.66 0.43 -3.40
C GLY A 75 -0.68 0.76 -4.91
N CYS A 76 -1.75 1.40 -5.38
CA CYS A 76 -1.87 1.85 -6.77
C CYS A 76 -0.80 2.91 -7.11
N CYS A 77 -0.60 3.91 -6.25
CA CYS A 77 0.43 4.91 -6.41
C CYS A 77 1.84 4.30 -6.33
N ALA A 78 2.04 3.27 -5.51
CA ALA A 78 3.31 2.54 -5.45
C ALA A 78 3.60 1.83 -6.78
N ALA A 79 2.58 1.20 -7.40
CA ALA A 79 2.72 0.58 -8.72
C ALA A 79 3.07 1.60 -9.81
N LEU A 80 2.38 2.76 -9.80
CA LEU A 80 2.71 3.88 -10.69
C LEU A 80 4.14 4.40 -10.44
N THR A 81 4.60 4.42 -9.19
CA THR A 81 5.96 4.81 -8.84
C THR A 81 6.98 3.81 -9.41
N ALA A 82 6.77 2.51 -9.22
CA ALA A 82 7.65 1.49 -9.78
C ALA A 82 7.71 1.56 -11.31
N ARG A 83 6.56 1.82 -11.95
CA ARG A 83 6.48 2.03 -13.40
C ARG A 83 7.27 3.25 -13.86
N SER A 84 7.20 4.34 -13.09
CA SER A 84 7.88 5.61 -13.41
C SER A 84 9.40 5.51 -13.46
N TRP A 85 9.98 4.48 -12.82
CA TRP A 85 11.41 4.20 -12.93
C TRP A 85 11.83 3.83 -14.36
N ARG A 86 10.92 3.27 -15.16
CA ARG A 86 11.21 2.75 -16.51
C ARG A 86 10.65 3.63 -17.60
N VAL A 87 9.41 4.10 -17.42
CA VAL A 87 8.65 4.81 -18.45
C VAL A 87 7.97 6.02 -17.81
N PRO A 88 8.02 7.21 -18.44
CA PRO A 88 7.29 8.37 -17.93
C PRO A 88 5.79 8.08 -17.85
N LEU A 89 5.15 8.61 -16.79
CA LEU A 89 3.73 8.39 -16.55
C LEU A 89 2.90 9.25 -17.52
N THR A 90 2.08 8.60 -18.34
CA THR A 90 1.13 9.31 -19.21
C THR A 90 -0.08 9.80 -18.40
N PRO A 91 -0.63 10.99 -18.72
CA PRO A 91 -1.79 11.53 -18.00
C PRO A 91 -3.03 10.65 -18.13
N GLU A 92 -3.17 9.95 -19.26
CA GLU A 92 -4.26 9.01 -19.48
C GLU A 92 -4.22 7.83 -18.50
N MET A 93 -3.04 7.29 -18.23
CA MET A 93 -2.88 6.17 -17.31
C MET A 93 -3.20 6.60 -15.87
N VAL A 94 -2.75 7.78 -15.47
CA VAL A 94 -3.12 8.36 -14.16
C VAL A 94 -4.63 8.52 -14.05
N ARG A 95 -5.30 9.06 -15.09
CA ARG A 95 -6.76 9.18 -15.13
C ARG A 95 -7.48 7.83 -15.02
N ARG A 96 -7.00 6.80 -15.73
CA ARG A 96 -7.57 5.44 -15.65
C ARG A 96 -7.39 4.84 -14.25
N SER A 97 -6.22 5.01 -13.64
CA SER A 97 -5.96 4.57 -12.27
C SER A 97 -6.84 5.30 -11.24
N THR A 98 -7.03 6.62 -11.38
CA THR A 98 -7.95 7.37 -10.53
C THR A 98 -9.40 6.90 -10.70
N ALA A 99 -9.86 6.69 -11.93
CA ALA A 99 -11.20 6.17 -12.19
C ALA A 99 -11.41 4.77 -11.58
N PHE A 100 -10.40 3.90 -11.68
CA PHE A 100 -10.41 2.59 -11.02
C PHE A 100 -10.53 2.73 -9.49
N MET A 101 -9.77 3.63 -8.87
CA MET A 101 -9.85 3.84 -7.42
C MET A 101 -11.21 4.42 -6.96
N LEU A 102 -11.85 5.25 -7.78
CA LEU A 102 -13.22 5.71 -7.52
C LEU A 102 -14.22 4.54 -7.57
N CYS A 103 -14.08 3.62 -8.54
CA CYS A 103 -14.89 2.41 -8.61
C CYS A 103 -14.69 1.51 -7.37
N VAL A 104 -13.44 1.37 -6.91
CA VAL A 104 -13.10 0.64 -5.68
C VAL A 104 -13.77 1.28 -4.45
N MET A 105 -13.75 2.62 -4.35
CA MET A 105 -14.42 3.35 -3.27
C MET A 105 -15.93 3.07 -3.23
N VAL A 106 -16.59 3.18 -4.38
CA VAL A 106 -18.03 2.89 -4.52
C VAL A 106 -18.33 1.43 -4.14
N THR A 107 -17.48 0.50 -4.59
CA THR A 107 -17.62 -0.92 -4.24
C THR A 107 -17.55 -1.13 -2.73
N PHE A 108 -16.55 -0.56 -2.05
CA PHE A 108 -16.48 -0.67 -0.59
C PHE A 108 -17.68 -0.07 0.12
N GLU A 109 -18.21 1.05 -0.38
CA GLU A 109 -19.38 1.68 0.23
C GLU A 109 -20.63 0.80 0.08
N VAL A 110 -20.84 0.18 -1.08
CA VAL A 110 -21.94 -0.78 -1.30
C VAL A 110 -21.84 -1.96 -0.34
N PHE A 111 -20.64 -2.53 -0.15
CA PHE A 111 -20.42 -3.64 0.78
C PHE A 111 -20.40 -3.21 2.24
N ARG A 112 -20.13 -1.93 2.54
CA ARG A 112 -20.29 -1.36 3.89
C ARG A 112 -21.77 -1.27 4.27
N LEU A 113 -22.63 -0.89 3.33
CA LEU A 113 -24.06 -0.75 3.58
C LEU A 113 -24.79 -2.10 3.58
N ASN A 114 -24.46 -2.99 2.64
CA ASN A 114 -25.24 -4.21 2.39
C ASN A 114 -24.49 -5.51 2.73
N GLY A 115 -23.17 -5.46 2.88
CA GLY A 115 -22.33 -6.65 3.00
C GLY A 115 -21.94 -7.00 4.43
N ASN A 116 -21.61 -8.28 4.65
CA ASN A 116 -21.12 -8.79 5.93
C ASN A 116 -19.59 -8.62 6.09
N TYR A 117 -19.06 -8.90 7.29
CA TYR A 117 -17.62 -8.80 7.57
C TYR A 117 -16.76 -9.59 6.56
N VAL A 118 -17.14 -10.84 6.29
CA VAL A 118 -16.39 -11.75 5.39
C VAL A 118 -16.28 -11.14 3.99
N GLN A 119 -17.39 -10.66 3.42
CA GLN A 119 -17.40 -10.05 2.09
C GLN A 119 -16.48 -8.82 2.03
N ARG A 120 -16.50 -7.96 3.05
CA ARG A 120 -15.65 -6.76 3.10
C ARG A 120 -14.16 -7.14 3.12
N VAL A 121 -13.78 -8.15 3.91
CA VAL A 121 -12.40 -8.63 3.99
C VAL A 121 -11.98 -9.29 2.68
N VAL A 122 -12.82 -10.14 2.10
CA VAL A 122 -12.54 -10.82 0.82
C VAL A 122 -12.32 -9.80 -0.29
N ILE A 123 -13.18 -8.78 -0.40
CA ILE A 123 -13.05 -7.73 -1.42
C ILE A 123 -11.77 -6.93 -1.24
N TYR A 124 -11.43 -6.58 0.00
CA TYR A 124 -10.15 -5.95 0.28
C TYR A 124 -8.98 -6.84 -0.15
N CYS A 125 -9.00 -8.12 0.21
CA CYS A 125 -7.96 -9.08 -0.19
C CYS A 125 -7.85 -9.19 -1.72
N VAL A 126 -8.97 -9.27 -2.45
CA VAL A 126 -8.98 -9.36 -3.92
C VAL A 126 -8.34 -8.13 -4.55
N PHE A 127 -8.80 -6.92 -4.21
CA PHE A 127 -8.23 -5.69 -4.79
C PHE A 127 -6.78 -5.48 -4.36
N SER A 128 -6.45 -5.79 -3.11
CA SER A 128 -5.09 -5.66 -2.59
C SER A 128 -4.13 -6.62 -3.28
N THR A 129 -4.53 -7.88 -3.49
CA THR A 129 -3.76 -8.88 -4.23
C THR A 129 -3.60 -8.47 -5.70
N MET A 130 -4.64 -7.94 -6.35
CA MET A 130 -4.56 -7.43 -7.72
C MET A 130 -3.54 -6.29 -7.85
N LEU A 131 -3.62 -5.28 -6.98
CA LEU A 131 -2.71 -4.13 -7.00
C LEU A 131 -1.27 -4.53 -6.63
N LEU A 132 -1.09 -5.41 -5.66
CA LEU A 132 0.22 -5.91 -5.26
C LEU A 132 0.85 -6.78 -6.36
N SER A 133 0.04 -7.55 -7.09
CA SER A 133 0.50 -8.30 -8.27
C SER A 133 0.93 -7.36 -9.40
N TRP A 134 0.20 -6.25 -9.62
CA TRP A 134 0.61 -5.23 -10.58
C TRP A 134 1.92 -4.56 -10.16
N LEU A 135 2.07 -4.17 -8.89
CA LEU A 135 3.34 -3.63 -8.37
C LEU A 135 4.49 -4.64 -8.55
N LEU A 136 4.28 -5.91 -8.21
CA LEU A 136 5.28 -6.97 -8.40
C LEU A 136 5.69 -7.11 -9.86
N TYR A 137 4.73 -7.06 -10.79
CA TYR A 137 5.01 -7.06 -12.22
C TYR A 137 5.87 -5.86 -12.65
N GLU A 138 5.56 -4.65 -12.18
CA GLU A 138 6.33 -3.44 -12.51
C GLU A 138 7.77 -3.51 -11.95
N VAL A 139 7.94 -4.03 -10.73
CA VAL A 139 9.25 -4.26 -10.10
C VAL A 139 10.05 -5.33 -10.84
N TRP A 140 9.41 -6.44 -11.24
CA TRP A 140 10.04 -7.48 -12.05
C TRP A 140 10.55 -6.90 -13.38
N GLN A 141 9.73 -6.10 -14.05
CA GLN A 141 10.14 -5.46 -15.29
C GLN A 141 11.30 -4.48 -15.07
N ALA A 142 11.38 -3.81 -13.91
CA ALA A 142 12.51 -2.96 -13.54
C ALA A 142 13.80 -3.76 -13.34
N GLN A 143 13.73 -4.92 -12.69
CA GLN A 143 14.88 -5.83 -12.56
C GLN A 143 15.41 -6.27 -13.92
N ARG A 144 14.53 -6.52 -14.89
CA ARG A 144 14.93 -6.94 -16.25
C ARG A 144 15.63 -5.82 -17.03
N GLN A 145 15.18 -4.57 -16.90
CA GLN A 145 15.71 -3.45 -17.69
C GLN A 145 16.93 -2.77 -17.06
N LYS A 146 16.94 -2.57 -15.74
CA LYS A 146 17.99 -1.83 -15.02
C LYS A 146 19.00 -2.73 -14.31
N GLY A 147 18.86 -4.05 -14.46
CA GLY A 147 19.68 -5.03 -13.77
C GLY A 147 19.15 -5.38 -12.37
N ASN A 148 19.69 -6.47 -11.84
CA ASN A 148 19.12 -7.16 -10.69
C ASN A 148 19.76 -6.67 -9.37
N THR A 149 19.40 -5.45 -8.95
CA THR A 149 19.91 -4.87 -7.69
C THR A 149 19.36 -5.58 -6.46
N PHE A 150 20.13 -5.60 -5.37
CA PHE A 150 19.69 -6.21 -4.10
C PHE A 150 18.37 -5.60 -3.60
N GLN A 151 18.21 -4.28 -3.72
CA GLN A 151 17.00 -3.56 -3.31
C GLN A 151 15.75 -4.05 -4.05
N LEU A 152 15.83 -4.24 -5.37
CA LEU A 152 14.71 -4.75 -6.15
C LEU A 152 14.39 -6.22 -5.82
N LYS A 153 15.42 -7.05 -5.57
CA LYS A 153 15.22 -8.45 -5.15
C LYS A 153 14.50 -8.53 -3.80
N PHE A 154 14.97 -7.73 -2.84
CA PHE A 154 14.36 -7.64 -1.52
C PHE A 154 12.90 -7.16 -1.62
N LEU A 155 12.64 -6.11 -2.40
CA LEU A 155 11.28 -5.61 -2.64
C LEU A 155 10.38 -6.70 -3.25
N ALA A 156 10.85 -7.43 -4.28
CA ALA A 156 10.10 -8.54 -4.87
C ALA A 156 9.79 -9.66 -3.87
N PHE A 157 10.78 -10.03 -3.05
CA PHE A 157 10.61 -11.06 -2.02
C PHE A 157 9.56 -10.65 -0.96
N VAL A 158 9.64 -9.42 -0.44
CA VAL A 158 8.66 -8.89 0.53
C VAL A 158 7.25 -8.89 -0.08
N MET A 159 7.11 -8.52 -1.36
CA MET A 159 5.81 -8.55 -2.03
C MET A 159 5.24 -9.97 -2.18
N LEU A 160 6.07 -10.97 -2.47
CA LEU A 160 5.64 -12.38 -2.55
C LEU A 160 5.13 -12.89 -1.19
N ILE A 161 5.82 -12.56 -0.10
CA ILE A 161 5.35 -12.88 1.26
C ILE A 161 4.02 -12.15 1.53
N SER A 162 3.95 -10.86 1.19
CA SER A 162 2.78 -10.02 1.42
C SER A 162 1.55 -10.48 0.62
N LEU A 163 1.74 -11.04 -0.59
CA LEU A 163 0.70 -11.72 -1.37
C LEU A 163 0.24 -13.01 -0.67
N SER A 164 1.19 -13.84 -0.24
CA SER A 164 0.89 -15.11 0.44
C SER A 164 0.09 -14.90 1.71
N LEU A 165 0.42 -13.88 2.50
CA LEU A 165 -0.33 -13.51 3.71
C LEU A 165 -1.76 -13.05 3.42
N ARG A 166 -1.99 -12.30 2.34
CA ARG A 166 -3.34 -11.89 1.91
C ARG A 166 -4.20 -13.07 1.49
N MET A 167 -3.61 -14.02 0.76
CA MET A 167 -4.29 -15.24 0.34
C MET A 167 -4.60 -16.15 1.54
N ALA A 168 -3.65 -16.28 2.47
CA ALA A 168 -3.85 -17.00 3.72
C ALA A 168 -4.98 -16.37 4.53
N ARG A 169 -4.99 -15.04 4.70
CA ARG A 169 -6.06 -14.33 5.41
C ARG A 169 -7.41 -14.53 4.77
N MET A 170 -7.49 -14.44 3.44
CA MET A 170 -8.72 -14.66 2.69
C MET A 170 -9.26 -16.09 2.94
N THR A 171 -8.37 -17.09 2.87
CA THR A 171 -8.72 -18.49 3.10
C THR A 171 -9.24 -18.72 4.52
N VAL A 172 -8.53 -18.20 5.52
CA VAL A 172 -8.93 -18.33 6.94
C VAL A 172 -10.30 -17.68 7.18
N VAL A 173 -10.55 -16.51 6.61
CA VAL A 173 -11.83 -15.80 6.81
C VAL A 173 -13.00 -16.50 6.10
N LEU A 174 -12.75 -17.15 4.97
CA LEU A 174 -13.75 -17.97 4.27
C LEU A 174 -14.10 -19.28 5.01
N MET A 175 -13.20 -19.77 5.86
CA MET A 175 -13.39 -20.99 6.67
C MET A 175 -14.05 -20.71 8.03
N LEU A 176 -14.42 -19.47 8.34
CA LEU A 176 -15.08 -19.14 9.60
C LEU A 176 -16.54 -19.62 9.59
N GLU A 177 -16.87 -20.52 10.53
CA GLU A 177 -18.26 -21.00 10.73
C GLU A 177 -19.17 -19.91 11.29
N VAL A 178 -18.65 -19.09 12.20
CA VAL A 178 -19.36 -17.93 12.78
C VAL A 178 -18.58 -16.66 12.43
N PRO A 179 -19.08 -15.84 11.49
CA PRO A 179 -18.39 -14.62 11.09
C PRO A 179 -18.52 -13.56 12.19
N PRO A 180 -17.42 -12.88 12.59
CA PRO A 180 -17.51 -11.80 13.57
C PRO A 180 -18.26 -10.60 12.98
N GLU A 181 -18.92 -9.82 13.83
CA GLU A 181 -19.63 -8.61 13.39
C GLU A 181 -18.66 -7.47 13.04
N SER A 182 -17.48 -7.46 13.65
CA SER A 182 -16.48 -6.39 13.49
C SER A 182 -15.04 -6.88 13.50
N LEU A 183 -14.15 -6.02 13.00
CA LEU A 183 -12.71 -6.24 12.92
C LEU A 183 -12.04 -6.37 14.30
N PHE A 184 -12.67 -5.87 15.36
CA PHE A 184 -12.18 -5.95 16.75
C PHE A 184 -12.59 -7.24 17.47
N GLN A 185 -13.54 -7.98 16.92
CA GLN A 185 -13.99 -9.28 17.42
C GLN A 185 -13.39 -10.43 16.62
N GLU A 186 -12.43 -10.13 15.73
CA GLU A 186 -11.82 -11.16 14.90
C GLU A 186 -10.98 -12.13 15.74
N GLY A 187 -10.97 -13.41 15.33
CA GLY A 187 -10.13 -14.41 15.97
C GLY A 187 -8.65 -14.07 15.87
N MET A 188 -7.84 -14.66 16.76
CA MET A 188 -6.40 -14.39 16.85
C MET A 188 -5.68 -14.58 15.49
N LEU A 189 -6.00 -15.64 14.75
CA LEU A 189 -5.32 -15.96 13.49
C LEU A 189 -5.57 -14.90 12.38
N PRO A 190 -6.82 -14.52 12.04
CA PRO A 190 -7.08 -13.37 11.14
C PRO A 190 -6.37 -12.09 11.55
N ALA A 191 -6.31 -11.81 12.86
CA ALA A 191 -5.67 -10.59 13.38
C ALA A 191 -4.16 -10.60 13.17
N ILE A 192 -3.48 -11.71 13.48
CA ILE A 192 -2.04 -11.85 13.26
C ILE A 192 -1.73 -11.70 11.78
N LEU A 193 -2.48 -12.38 10.89
CA LEU A 193 -2.27 -12.28 9.44
C LEU A 193 -2.43 -10.85 8.94
N ARG A 194 -3.41 -10.10 9.46
CA ARG A 194 -3.59 -8.68 9.16
C ARG A 194 -2.42 -7.83 9.64
N LEU A 195 -1.99 -7.99 10.89
CA LEU A 195 -0.89 -7.20 11.46
C LEU A 195 0.43 -7.46 10.73
N VAL A 196 0.76 -8.71 10.46
CA VAL A 196 1.97 -9.08 9.71
C VAL A 196 1.89 -8.55 8.27
N SER A 197 0.71 -8.60 7.63
CA SER A 197 0.52 -8.01 6.29
C SER A 197 0.78 -6.50 6.30
N LEU A 198 0.32 -5.78 7.32
CA LEU A 198 0.57 -4.34 7.45
C LEU A 198 2.04 -4.02 7.67
N SER A 199 2.76 -4.83 8.46
CA SER A 199 4.21 -4.70 8.62
C SER A 199 4.94 -4.92 7.29
N MET A 200 4.49 -5.89 6.48
CA MET A 200 5.04 -6.10 5.14
C MET A 200 4.76 -4.91 4.21
N ASP A 201 3.58 -4.28 4.31
CA ASP A 201 3.27 -3.07 3.54
C ASP A 201 4.22 -1.91 3.89
N VAL A 202 4.56 -1.73 5.17
CA VAL A 202 5.58 -0.75 5.59
C VAL A 202 6.97 -1.09 5.05
N LEU A 203 7.35 -2.37 5.04
CA LEU A 203 8.61 -2.82 4.42
C LEU A 203 8.65 -2.56 2.91
N ILE A 204 7.52 -2.75 2.22
CA ILE A 204 7.37 -2.42 0.79
C ILE A 204 7.58 -0.92 0.58
N LEU A 205 6.93 -0.06 1.37
CA LEU A 205 7.07 1.39 1.29
C LEU A 205 8.51 1.85 1.55
N SER A 206 9.15 1.30 2.59
CA SER A 206 10.55 1.58 2.92
C SER A 206 11.49 1.18 1.78
N SER A 207 11.30 -0.02 1.22
CA SER A 207 12.10 -0.52 0.09
C SER A 207 11.88 0.31 -1.18
N LEU A 208 10.65 0.75 -1.43
CA LEU A 208 10.29 1.62 -2.55
C LEU A 208 11.01 2.97 -2.45
N LEU A 209 11.05 3.56 -1.25
CA LEU A 209 11.80 4.79 -0.98
C LEU A 209 13.31 4.58 -1.15
N GLY A 210 13.85 3.51 -0.55
CA GLY A 210 15.27 3.18 -0.64
C GLY A 210 15.75 2.98 -2.08
N TYR A 211 14.96 2.30 -2.92
CA TYR A 211 15.29 2.17 -4.34
C TYR A 211 15.13 3.48 -5.11
N SER A 212 14.13 4.31 -4.79
CA SER A 212 13.96 5.62 -5.43
C SER A 212 15.14 6.56 -5.12
N ILE A 213 15.70 6.50 -3.92
CA ILE A 213 16.94 7.22 -3.55
C ILE A 213 18.13 6.71 -4.36
N HIS A 214 18.27 5.39 -4.47
CA HIS A 214 19.35 4.78 -5.26
C HIS A 214 19.26 5.18 -6.73
N GLU A 215 18.06 5.20 -7.30
CA GLU A 215 17.82 5.60 -8.70
C GLU A 215 18.20 7.06 -8.95
N LEU A 216 17.86 7.96 -8.02
CA LEU A 216 18.26 9.36 -8.06
C LEU A 216 19.78 9.54 -7.93
N ALA A 217 20.41 8.83 -6.99
CA ALA A 217 21.85 8.89 -6.81
C ALA A 217 22.60 8.40 -8.05
N GLN A 218 22.09 7.35 -8.72
CA GLN A 218 22.66 6.86 -9.97
C GLN A 218 22.53 7.89 -11.10
N LYS A 219 21.36 8.54 -11.25
CA LYS A 219 21.16 9.62 -12.23
C LYS A 219 22.11 10.81 -11.99
N ASN A 220 22.33 11.20 -10.73
CA ASN A 220 23.25 12.28 -10.39
C ASN A 220 24.69 11.97 -10.81
N ARG A 221 25.16 10.73 -10.59
CA ARG A 221 26.52 10.31 -10.95
C ARG A 221 26.75 10.35 -12.46
N LEU A 222 25.79 9.84 -13.24
CA LEU A 222 25.88 9.79 -14.71
C LEU A 222 25.92 11.17 -15.39
N ILE A 223 25.53 12.24 -14.69
CA ILE A 223 25.55 13.61 -15.21
C ILE A 223 26.84 14.36 -14.80
N GLN A 224 27.55 13.87 -13.79
CA GLN A 224 28.83 14.43 -13.35
C GLN A 224 30.04 13.84 -14.11
N GLU A 225 29.86 12.71 -14.78
CA GLU A 225 30.81 12.09 -15.72
C GLU A 225 30.62 12.62 -17.15
#